data_AF-A0AAW0ADH2-F1
#
_entry.id   AF-A0AAW0ADH2-F1
#
_cell.length_a   1.000
_cell.length_b   1.000
_cell.length_c   1.000
_cell.angle_alpha   90.00
_cell.angle_beta   90.00
_cell.angle_gamma   90.00
#
_symmetry.space_group_name_H-M   'P 1'
#
loop_
_entity.id
_entity.type
_entity.pdbx_description
1 polymer ?
#
loop_
_entity_poly.entity_id
_entity_poly.type
_entity_poly.pdbx_seq_one_letter_code
_entity_poly.pdbx_strand_id
1 'polypeptide(L)'
;MCGGTCLPSIKAKKLNSQCPSTYPFMISTAKKFLSTRPCTNVPIACVMVGCNETHWKYNYKQHLAERHPDWQRLIPVTFLPELQISREELLELKIPSHLGCLAPTAKAFYSVDSSHSLYAEKTVGNITG
;
A
#
# COMPACT_ATOMS: atom_id res chain seq x y z
N MET A 1 18.67 8.36 -23.01
CA MET A 1 17.39 8.66 -22.34
C MET A 1 16.47 7.46 -22.48
N CYS A 2 16.10 6.78 -21.40
CA CYS A 2 15.14 5.67 -21.48
C CYS A 2 13.72 6.23 -21.44
N GLY A 3 13.17 6.54 -22.61
CA GLY A 3 11.79 6.98 -22.82
C GLY A 3 10.79 5.83 -23.05
N GLY A 4 11.17 4.59 -22.73
CA GLY A 4 10.30 3.42 -22.79
C GLY A 4 9.79 3.07 -21.39
N THR A 5 8.49 2.92 -21.26
CA THR A 5 7.78 2.51 -20.04
C THR A 5 8.42 1.25 -19.45
N CYS A 6 9.27 1.42 -18.44
CA CYS A 6 9.92 0.33 -17.70
C CYS A 6 8.88 -0.33 -16.79
N LEU A 7 7.92 -1.04 -17.39
CA LEU A 7 6.88 -1.74 -16.65
C LEU A 7 7.47 -3.03 -16.06
N PRO A 8 7.61 -3.11 -14.73
CA PRO A 8 8.01 -4.36 -14.10
C PRO A 8 6.88 -5.38 -14.25
N SER A 9 7.24 -6.64 -14.48
CA SER A 9 6.33 -7.77 -14.40
C SER A 9 6.94 -8.86 -13.54
N ILE A 10 6.10 -9.63 -12.83
CA ILE A 10 6.57 -10.75 -12.01
C ILE A 10 6.27 -12.05 -12.74
N LYS A 11 7.31 -12.82 -13.06
CA LYS A 11 7.18 -14.15 -13.69
C LYS A 11 7.98 -15.16 -12.87
N ALA A 12 7.35 -16.27 -12.49
CA ALA A 12 7.98 -17.33 -11.70
C ALA A 12 8.76 -16.81 -10.46
N LYS A 13 8.18 -15.87 -9.71
CA LYS A 13 8.76 -15.21 -8.52
C LYS A 13 10.05 -14.39 -8.79
N LYS A 14 10.33 -14.07 -10.04
CA LYS A 14 11.45 -13.20 -10.45
C LYS A 14 10.91 -11.91 -11.07
N LEU A 15 11.65 -10.81 -10.89
CA LEU A 15 11.38 -9.58 -11.63
C LEU A 15 11.77 -9.80 -13.10
N ASN A 16 10.85 -9.48 -13.99
CA ASN A 16 11.08 -9.37 -15.42
C ASN A 16 10.81 -7.92 -15.83
N SER A 17 11.84 -7.26 -16.37
CA SER A 17 11.76 -5.89 -16.85
C SER A 17 12.51 -5.80 -18.18
N GLN A 18 11.97 -5.01 -19.11
CA GLN A 18 12.60 -4.73 -20.40
C GLN A 18 13.64 -3.60 -20.31
N CYS A 19 13.89 -3.05 -19.11
CA CYS A 19 14.88 -2.00 -18.95
C CYS A 19 16.30 -2.55 -19.22
N PRO A 20 17.10 -1.91 -20.09
CA PRO A 20 18.48 -2.35 -20.37
C PRO A 20 19.38 -2.35 -19.12
N SER A 21 19.02 -1.57 -18.10
CA SER A 21 19.72 -1.51 -16.81
C SER A 21 19.07 -2.42 -15.74
N THR A 22 18.27 -3.41 -16.13
CA THR A 22 17.63 -4.34 -15.18
C THR A 22 18.66 -5.28 -14.58
N TYR A 23 18.80 -5.25 -13.26
CA TYR A 23 19.56 -6.25 -12.53
C TYR A 23 18.65 -7.44 -12.16
N PRO A 24 19.10 -8.68 -12.35
CA PRO A 24 18.37 -9.84 -11.87
C PRO A 24 18.39 -9.85 -10.33
N PHE A 25 17.22 -9.90 -9.70
CA PHE A 25 17.12 -10.14 -8.27
C PHE A 25 15.97 -11.08 -7.92
N MET A 26 16.16 -11.83 -6.83
CA MET A 26 15.14 -12.74 -6.29
C MET A 26 14.19 -11.95 -5.39
N ILE A 27 12.91 -11.90 -5.76
CA ILE A 27 11.90 -11.10 -5.04
C ILE A 27 11.76 -11.57 -3.60
N SER A 28 11.79 -12.89 -3.35
CA SER A 28 11.68 -13.46 -1.99
C SER A 28 12.80 -12.99 -1.06
N THR A 29 14.03 -12.87 -1.59
CA THR A 29 15.18 -12.38 -0.83
C THR A 29 15.11 -10.87 -0.68
N ALA A 30 14.73 -10.15 -1.73
CA ALA A 30 14.61 -8.69 -1.72
C ALA A 30 13.46 -8.20 -0.81
N LYS A 31 12.43 -9.01 -0.58
CA LYS A 31 11.35 -8.70 0.38
C LYS A 31 11.82 -8.67 1.84
N LYS A 32 12.96 -9.29 2.15
CA LYS A 32 13.46 -9.39 3.53
C LYS A 32 14.41 -8.23 3.81
N PHE A 33 14.06 -7.43 4.81
CA PHE A 33 14.97 -6.42 5.33
C PHE A 33 16.21 -7.09 5.94
N LEU A 34 17.39 -6.59 5.56
CA LEU A 34 18.67 -6.93 6.16
C LEU A 34 19.45 -5.62 6.33
N SER A 35 20.19 -5.44 7.42
CA SER A 35 21.01 -4.22 7.59
C SER A 35 22.03 -4.03 6.47
N THR A 36 22.61 -5.12 5.94
CA THR A 36 23.52 -5.08 4.79
C THR A 36 22.82 -4.80 3.45
N ARG A 37 21.50 -4.96 3.40
CA ARG A 37 20.65 -4.79 2.21
C ARG A 37 19.29 -4.22 2.65
N PRO A 38 19.25 -2.95 3.08
CA PRO A 38 18.09 -2.41 3.78
C PRO A 38 16.88 -2.18 2.86
N CYS A 39 17.11 -2.14 1.55
CA CYS A 39 16.09 -1.84 0.57
C CYS A 39 15.18 -3.06 0.33
N THR A 40 13.93 -2.98 0.78
CA THR A 40 12.87 -3.93 0.42
C THR A 40 12.01 -3.43 -0.75
N ASN A 41 12.58 -2.53 -1.56
CA ASN A 41 11.92 -2.03 -2.75
C ASN A 41 11.74 -3.14 -3.79
N VAL A 42 10.58 -3.79 -3.73
CA VAL A 42 10.20 -4.85 -4.65
C VAL A 42 8.98 -4.44 -5.46
N PRO A 43 8.84 -4.93 -6.69
CA PRO A 43 7.61 -4.87 -7.42
C PRO A 43 6.58 -5.79 -6.74
N ILE A 44 5.33 -5.34 -6.66
CA ILE A 44 4.20 -6.04 -6.05
C ILE A 44 3.05 -6.00 -7.07
N ALA A 45 2.52 -7.19 -7.40
CA ALA A 45 1.36 -7.30 -8.27
C ALA A 45 0.10 -6.81 -7.53
N CYS A 46 -0.79 -6.13 -8.24
CA CYS A 46 -2.04 -5.69 -7.65
C CYS A 46 -2.90 -6.90 -7.25
N VAL A 47 -3.43 -6.87 -6.03
CA VAL A 47 -4.30 -7.93 -5.48
C VAL A 47 -5.79 -7.74 -5.82
N MET A 48 -6.14 -6.61 -6.45
CA MET A 48 -7.52 -6.30 -6.81
C MET A 48 -7.96 -7.15 -8.01
N VAL A 49 -9.15 -7.76 -7.90
CA VAL A 49 -9.70 -8.61 -8.96
C VAL A 49 -9.84 -7.79 -10.25
N GLY A 50 -9.27 -8.31 -11.35
CA GLY A 50 -9.27 -7.65 -12.66
C GLY A 50 -8.16 -6.61 -12.84
N CYS A 51 -7.37 -6.29 -11.81
CA CYS A 51 -6.20 -5.43 -11.94
C CYS A 51 -4.96 -6.27 -12.26
N ASN A 52 -4.35 -6.02 -13.43
CA ASN A 52 -3.15 -6.73 -13.89
C ASN A 52 -1.87 -5.89 -13.78
N GLU A 53 -1.92 -4.79 -13.02
CA GLU A 53 -0.79 -3.88 -12.86
C GLU A 53 0.20 -4.37 -11.79
N THR A 54 1.46 -3.97 -11.92
CA THR A 54 2.52 -4.24 -10.94
C THR A 54 3.20 -2.93 -10.59
N HIS A 55 3.32 -2.66 -9.30
CA HIS A 55 3.83 -1.40 -8.77
C HIS A 55 4.94 -1.63 -7.75
N TRP A 56 5.89 -0.71 -7.67
CA TRP A 56 6.89 -0.70 -6.61
C TRP A 56 6.22 -0.50 -5.26
N LYS A 57 6.76 -1.13 -4.19
CA LYS A 57 6.23 -1.06 -2.83
C LYS A 57 5.84 0.36 -2.39
N TYR A 58 6.68 1.36 -2.67
CA TYR A 58 6.42 2.75 -2.28
C TYR A 58 5.33 3.46 -3.11
N ASN A 59 5.11 3.03 -4.36
CA ASN A 59 4.06 3.56 -5.24
C ASN A 59 2.72 2.84 -5.08
N TYR A 60 2.72 1.66 -4.46
CA TYR A 60 1.55 0.78 -4.45
C TYR A 60 0.34 1.43 -3.78
N LYS A 61 0.52 2.16 -2.67
CA LYS A 61 -0.59 2.88 -2.00
C LYS A 61 -1.21 3.96 -2.88
N GLN A 62 -0.39 4.67 -3.66
CA GLN A 62 -0.89 5.67 -4.61
C GLN A 62 -1.73 5.01 -5.71
N HIS A 63 -1.24 3.91 -6.28
CA HIS A 63 -2.01 3.12 -7.25
C HIS A 63 -3.38 2.69 -6.69
N LEU A 64 -3.41 2.20 -5.45
CA LEU A 64 -4.67 1.84 -4.79
C LEU A 64 -5.64 3.03 -4.67
N ALA A 65 -5.14 4.19 -4.23
CA ALA A 65 -5.96 5.39 -4.08
C ALA A 65 -6.52 5.90 -5.42
N GLU A 66 -5.73 5.82 -6.51
CA GLU A 66 -6.11 6.33 -7.82
C GLU A 66 -6.99 5.37 -8.63
N ARG A 67 -6.74 4.07 -8.55
CA ARG A 67 -7.37 3.05 -9.40
C ARG A 67 -8.44 2.22 -8.69
N HIS A 68 -8.45 2.22 -7.36
CA HIS A 68 -9.32 1.37 -6.56
C HIS A 68 -9.95 2.14 -5.39
N PRO A 69 -10.93 3.04 -5.62
CA PRO A 69 -11.47 3.94 -4.58
C PRO A 69 -11.88 3.24 -3.27
N ASP A 70 -12.42 2.01 -3.37
CA ASP A 70 -12.86 1.21 -2.22
C ASP A 70 -11.84 0.18 -1.72
N TRP A 71 -10.56 0.32 -2.09
CA TRP A 71 -9.52 -0.68 -1.79
C TRP A 71 -9.40 -1.02 -0.30
N GLN A 72 -9.65 -0.04 0.58
CA GLN A 72 -9.52 -0.20 2.03
C GLN A 72 -10.48 -1.25 2.59
N ARG A 73 -11.62 -1.47 1.93
CA ARG A 73 -12.63 -2.47 2.32
C ARG A 73 -12.34 -3.84 1.69
N LEU A 74 -11.59 -3.87 0.60
CA LEU A 74 -11.42 -5.04 -0.26
C LEU A 74 -10.07 -5.75 -0.05
N ILE A 75 -9.06 -5.03 0.41
CA ILE A 75 -7.74 -5.60 0.66
C ILE A 75 -7.67 -6.26 2.04
N PRO A 76 -7.15 -7.49 2.15
CA PRO A 76 -6.92 -8.13 3.44
C PRO A 76 -6.04 -7.28 4.35
N VAL A 77 -6.42 -7.14 5.62
CA VAL A 77 -5.65 -6.39 6.62
C VAL A 77 -4.22 -6.93 6.77
N THR A 78 -4.03 -8.23 6.52
CA THR A 78 -2.73 -8.91 6.52
C THR A 78 -1.80 -8.48 5.39
N PHE A 79 -2.31 -7.86 4.32
CA PHE A 79 -1.51 -7.38 3.20
C PHE A 79 -0.92 -5.98 3.44
N LEU A 80 -1.56 -5.17 4.30
CA LEU A 80 -1.10 -3.81 4.60
C LEU A 80 0.32 -3.74 5.19
N PRO A 81 0.73 -4.63 6.11
CA PRO A 81 2.11 -4.67 6.59
C PRO A 81 3.15 -4.91 5.48
N GLU A 82 2.82 -5.66 4.42
CA GLU A 82 3.74 -5.87 3.29
C GLU A 82 4.02 -4.57 2.51
N LEU A 83 3.10 -3.60 2.57
CA LEU A 83 3.22 -2.30 1.91
C LEU A 83 3.89 -1.24 2.80
N GLN A 84 4.13 -1.53 4.09
CA GLN A 84 4.77 -0.58 5.01
C GLN A 84 6.29 -0.67 4.89
N ILE A 85 6.93 0.50 4.78
CA ILE A 85 8.39 0.64 4.93
C ILE A 85 8.66 0.72 6.44
N SER A 86 9.52 -0.17 6.95
CA SER A 86 9.82 -0.18 8.39
C SER A 86 10.67 1.03 8.80
N ARG A 87 10.72 1.35 10.09
CA ARG A 87 11.55 2.45 10.60
C ARG A 87 13.04 2.18 10.33
N GLU A 88 13.47 0.94 10.52
CA GLU A 88 14.85 0.49 10.30
C GLU A 88 15.20 0.62 8.81
N GLU A 89 14.28 0.26 7.92
CA GLU A 89 14.41 0.46 6.48
C GLU A 89 14.55 1.95 6.13
N LEU A 90 13.73 2.83 6.70
CA LEU A 90 13.84 4.28 6.48
C LEU A 90 15.19 4.86 6.92
N LEU A 91 15.67 4.45 8.10
CA LEU A 91 16.95 4.92 8.66
C LEU A 91 18.12 4.48 7.80
N GLU A 92 18.15 3.21 7.39
CA GLU A 92 19.25 2.66 6.59
C GLU A 92 19.23 3.14 5.14
N LEU A 93 18.04 3.38 4.57
CA LEU A 93 17.91 4.04 3.26
C LEU A 93 18.31 5.51 3.29
N LYS A 94 18.62 6.07 4.47
CA LYS A 94 18.94 7.50 4.68
C LYS A 94 17.90 8.41 4.05
N ILE A 95 16.64 7.96 4.00
CA ILE A 95 15.53 8.77 3.54
C ILE A 95 15.31 9.81 4.63
N PRO A 96 15.42 11.12 4.32
CA PRO A 96 15.23 12.14 5.33
C PRO A 96 13.87 11.95 5.98
N SER A 97 13.84 11.89 7.31
CA SER A 97 12.62 11.60 8.08
C SER A 97 11.48 12.60 7.79
N HIS A 98 11.82 13.80 7.30
CA HIS A 98 10.87 14.82 6.86
C HIS A 98 10.34 14.63 5.41
N LEU A 99 11.00 13.81 4.59
CA LEU A 99 10.55 13.38 3.25
C LEU A 99 9.94 11.97 3.26
N GLY A 100 9.89 11.32 4.43
CA GLY A 100 9.28 10.02 4.65
C GLY A 100 7.75 10.07 4.54
N CYS A 101 7.24 10.39 3.36
CA CYS A 101 5.82 10.32 3.02
C CYS A 101 5.34 8.86 2.95
N LEU A 102 5.36 8.07 4.02
CA LEU A 102 4.63 6.77 4.07
C LEU A 102 4.10 6.35 5.45
N ALA A 103 3.92 7.29 6.38
CA ALA A 103 2.84 7.19 7.35
C ALA A 103 2.18 8.57 7.44
N PRO A 104 0.89 8.73 7.11
CA PRO A 104 0.14 9.74 7.84
C PRO A 104 0.32 9.34 9.29
N THR A 105 0.88 10.24 10.10
CA THR A 105 0.63 10.19 11.53
C THR A 105 -0.87 9.95 11.69
N ALA A 106 -1.24 8.98 12.53
CA ALA A 106 -2.60 8.46 12.68
C ALA A 106 -3.59 9.48 13.28
N LYS A 107 -3.55 10.74 12.84
CA LYS A 107 -4.43 11.83 13.26
C LYS A 107 -5.18 12.54 12.13
N ALA A 108 -5.02 12.15 10.86
CA ALA A 108 -5.64 12.90 9.75
C ALA A 108 -6.81 12.20 9.03
N PHE A 109 -7.28 11.01 9.44
CA PHE A 109 -8.38 10.31 8.72
C PHE A 109 -9.57 9.81 9.58
N TYR A 110 -9.66 10.22 10.85
CA TYR A 110 -10.91 10.11 11.62
C TYR A 110 -11.43 11.50 11.99
N SER A 111 -11.81 12.27 10.97
CA SER A 111 -12.92 13.21 11.13
C SER A 111 -13.98 12.79 10.11
N VAL A 112 -14.61 11.65 10.37
CA VAL A 112 -15.94 11.42 9.81
C VAL A 112 -16.84 12.38 10.57
N ASP A 113 -17.19 13.46 9.88
CA ASP A 113 -18.23 14.39 10.29
C ASP A 113 -19.49 13.58 10.63
N SER A 114 -19.73 13.32 11.92
CA SER A 114 -20.95 12.69 12.41
C SER A 114 -22.03 13.76 12.50
N SER A 115 -22.43 14.24 11.33
CA SER A 115 -23.47 15.24 11.16
C SER A 115 -24.50 14.73 10.16
N HIS A 116 -25.10 13.55 10.43
CA HIS A 116 -26.48 13.20 10.06
C HIS A 116 -26.81 11.77 10.48
N SER A 117 -27.45 11.63 11.64
CA SER A 117 -28.36 10.51 11.92
C SER A 117 -29.43 11.00 12.90
N LEU A 118 -30.43 11.71 12.36
CA LEU A 118 -31.72 11.89 13.00
C LEU A 118 -32.69 10.90 12.37
N TYR A 119 -32.62 9.64 12.81
CA TYR A 119 -33.76 8.74 12.81
C TYR A 119 -33.76 7.99 14.13
N ALA A 120 -34.40 8.60 15.14
CA ALA A 120 -34.80 7.91 16.35
C ALA A 120 -36.21 7.35 16.11
N GLU A 121 -36.29 6.09 15.70
CA GLU A 121 -37.48 5.28 15.94
C GLU A 121 -37.57 5.03 17.46
N LYS A 122 -38.59 5.62 18.09
CA LYS A 122 -39.08 5.18 19.41
C LYS A 122 -40.54 4.81 19.27
N THR A 123 -40.79 3.51 19.12
CA THR A 123 -42.10 2.91 19.37
C THR A 123 -42.00 2.02 20.61
N VAL A 124 -43.12 2.03 21.35
CA VAL A 124 -43.50 1.18 22.50
C VAL A 124 -42.86 1.58 23.83
N GLY A 125 -43.59 1.92 24.89
CA GLY A 125 -45.04 1.98 25.10
C GLY A 125 -45.31 2.45 26.54
N ASN A 126 -46.54 2.84 26.84
CA ASN A 126 -47.08 2.73 28.19
C ASN A 126 -48.61 2.64 28.11
N ILE A 127 -49.12 1.51 28.59
CA ILE A 127 -50.51 1.23 28.89
C ILE A 127 -50.56 1.04 30.41
N THR A 128 -51.71 1.36 31.00
CA THR A 128 -52.22 1.06 32.35
C THR A 128 -52.05 2.15 33.41
N GLY A 129 -53.20 2.58 33.95
CA GLY A 129 -53.36 3.36 35.16
C GLY A 129 -54.51 4.34 35.08
#